data_AF-A0A430JZF4-F1
#
_entry.id   AF-A0A430JZF4-F1
#
_cell.length_a   1.000
_cell.length_b   1.000
_cell.length_c   1.000
_cell.angle_alpha   90.00
_cell.angle_beta   90.00
_cell.angle_gamma   90.00
#
_symmetry.space_group_name_H-M   'P 1'
#
loop_
_entity.id
_entity.type
_entity.pdbx_description
1 polymer ?
#
loop_
_entity_poly.entity_id
_entity_poly.type
_entity_poly.pdbx_seq_one_letter_code
_entity_poly.pdbx_strand_id
1 'polypeptide(L)'
;MSGILKRHERDARASVGEAAMALWIVIHHSTDVDKRKGFFSVLYQAYNNGFINTDQFELYLGRTYKLEFGTYPYGEGAYDPNEKINRLIEELNLKK
;
A
#
# COMPACT_ATOMS: atom_id res chain seq x y z
N MET A 1 17.13 22.41 19.52
CA MET A 1 16.26 21.22 19.74
C MET A 1 17.09 20.13 20.43
N SER A 2 16.67 19.65 21.60
CA SER A 2 17.43 18.68 22.44
C SER A 2 17.55 17.29 21.78
N GLY A 3 18.67 16.59 22.00
CA GLY A 3 18.91 15.24 21.48
C GLY A 3 17.97 14.15 22.01
N ILE A 4 17.26 14.40 23.12
CA ILE A 4 16.25 13.49 23.67
C ILE A 4 14.98 13.47 22.81
N LEU A 5 14.50 14.65 22.38
CA LEU A 5 13.31 14.77 21.53
C LEU A 5 13.51 14.06 20.18
N LYS A 6 14.70 14.23 19.57
CA LYS A 6 15.06 13.54 18.32
C LYS A 6 15.11 12.01 18.44
N ARG A 7 15.39 11.46 19.62
CA ARG A 7 15.35 10.00 19.84
C ARG A 7 13.92 9.49 19.88
N HIS A 8 13.07 10.13 20.69
CA HIS A 8 11.67 9.76 20.83
C HIS A 8 10.91 9.81 19.49
N GLU A 9 11.15 10.84 18.66
CA GLU A 9 10.55 10.93 17.32
C GLU A 9 10.98 9.79 16.38
N ARG A 10 12.24 9.35 16.46
CA ARG A 10 12.73 8.21 15.67
C ARG A 10 12.12 6.90 16.11
N ASP A 11 12.03 6.66 17.41
CA ASP A 11 11.46 5.43 17.96
C ASP A 11 9.96 5.33 17.62
N ALA A 12 9.24 6.45 17.73
CA ALA A 12 7.84 6.53 17.31
C ALA A 12 7.68 6.24 15.81
N ARG A 13 8.53 6.82 14.94
CA ARG A 13 8.49 6.55 13.50
C ARG A 13 8.80 5.09 13.17
N ALA A 14 9.74 4.46 13.87
CA ALA A 14 10.08 3.04 13.69
C ALA A 14 8.87 2.15 14.05
N SER A 15 8.24 2.40 15.20
CA SER A 15 7.05 1.65 15.64
C SER A 15 5.88 1.79 14.65
N VAL A 16 5.65 2.99 14.10
CA VAL A 16 4.64 3.21 13.05
C VAL A 16 4.98 2.43 11.78
N GLY A 17 6.25 2.40 11.39
CA GLY A 17 6.71 1.63 10.23
C GLY A 17 6.50 0.13 10.40
N GLU A 18 6.82 -0.43 11.56
CA GLU A 18 6.58 -1.84 11.89
C GLU A 18 5.09 -2.19 11.83
N ALA A 19 4.23 -1.33 12.39
CA ALA A 19 2.78 -1.51 12.34
C ALA A 19 2.24 -1.47 10.90
N ALA A 20 2.71 -0.54 10.08
CA ALA A 20 2.34 -0.44 8.67
C ALA A 20 2.75 -1.69 7.87
N MET A 21 3.96 -2.20 8.11
CA MET A 21 4.46 -3.44 7.49
C MET A 21 3.65 -4.66 7.91
N ALA A 22 3.38 -4.81 9.21
CA ALA A 22 2.56 -5.91 9.71
C ALA A 22 1.15 -5.88 9.10
N LEU A 23 0.54 -4.69 9.02
CA LEU A 23 -0.76 -4.52 8.39
C LEU A 23 -0.74 -4.88 6.90
N TRP A 24 0.28 -4.42 6.16
CA TRP A 24 0.43 -4.77 4.74
C TRP A 24 0.54 -6.30 4.55
N ILE A 25 1.35 -6.99 5.37
CA ILE A 25 1.48 -8.46 5.32
C ILE A 25 0.11 -9.12 5.49
N VAL A 26 -0.67 -8.73 6.50
CA VAL A 26 -1.98 -9.33 6.78
C VAL A 26 -2.98 -9.05 5.66
N ILE A 27 -3.08 -7.79 5.23
CA ILE A 27 -4.10 -7.37 4.28
C ILE A 27 -3.81 -7.88 2.87
N HIS A 28 -2.56 -7.84 2.40
CA HIS A 28 -2.24 -8.30 1.04
C HIS A 28 -2.34 -9.82 0.86
N HIS A 29 -2.39 -10.60 1.94
CA HIS A 29 -2.62 -12.05 1.92
C HIS A 29 -4.10 -12.45 2.08
N SER A 30 -4.97 -11.56 2.56
CA SER A 30 -6.40 -11.83 2.66
C SER A 30 -7.00 -12.14 1.28
N THR A 31 -7.96 -13.05 1.13
CA THR A 31 -8.67 -13.26 -0.14
C THR A 31 -9.94 -12.42 -0.27
N ASP A 32 -10.32 -11.71 0.79
CA ASP A 32 -11.50 -10.84 0.85
C ASP A 32 -11.20 -9.49 0.20
N VAL A 33 -11.89 -9.18 -0.89
CA VAL A 33 -11.67 -7.96 -1.66
C VAL A 33 -12.20 -6.73 -0.94
N ASP A 34 -13.38 -6.81 -0.31
CA ASP A 34 -13.97 -5.68 0.41
C ASP A 34 -13.09 -5.28 1.60
N LYS A 35 -12.54 -6.28 2.31
CA LYS A 35 -11.54 -6.02 3.35
C LYS A 35 -10.32 -5.31 2.79
N ARG A 36 -9.75 -5.78 1.67
CA ARG A 36 -8.59 -5.14 1.03
C ARG A 36 -8.89 -3.69 0.66
N LYS A 37 -10.03 -3.42 0.03
CA LYS A 37 -10.46 -2.05 -0.36
C LYS A 37 -10.71 -1.18 0.88
N GLY A 38 -11.28 -1.74 1.95
CA GLY A 38 -11.52 -1.05 3.22
C GLY A 38 -10.25 -0.54 3.92
N PHE A 39 -9.11 -1.22 3.71
CA PHE A 39 -7.81 -0.80 4.24
C PHE A 39 -6.97 0.05 3.27
N PHE A 40 -7.50 0.38 2.08
CA PHE A 40 -6.76 1.13 1.05
C PHE A 40 -6.19 2.44 1.58
N SER A 41 -7.00 3.26 2.27
CA SER A 41 -6.58 4.59 2.75
C SER A 41 -5.37 4.51 3.69
N VAL A 42 -5.35 3.51 4.57
CA VAL A 42 -4.27 3.28 5.53
C VAL A 42 -2.99 2.85 4.80
N LEU A 43 -3.10 1.90 3.87
CA LEU A 43 -1.95 1.43 3.10
C LEU A 43 -1.42 2.50 2.13
N TYR A 44 -2.29 3.32 1.56
CA TYR A 44 -1.89 4.43 0.70
C TYR A 44 -1.12 5.50 1.49
N GLN A 45 -1.55 5.82 2.71
CA GLN A 45 -0.78 6.71 3.59
C GLN A 45 0.56 6.09 3.99
N ALA A 46 0.60 4.79 4.29
CA ALA A 46 1.85 4.09 4.57
C ALA A 46 2.83 4.15 3.37
N TYR A 47 2.31 4.01 2.15
CA TYR A 47 3.09 4.14 0.92
C TYR A 47 3.64 5.57 0.75
N ASN A 48 2.77 6.58 0.84
CA ASN A 48 3.17 7.99 0.70
C ASN A 48 4.19 8.43 1.76
N ASN A 49 4.15 7.81 2.95
CA ASN A 49 5.10 8.10 4.04
C ASN A 49 6.41 7.28 3.96
N GLY A 50 6.54 6.39 2.97
CA GLY A 50 7.70 5.53 2.75
C GLY A 50 7.83 4.37 3.75
N PHE A 51 6.74 3.98 4.43
CA PHE A 51 6.74 2.82 5.33
C PHE A 51 6.55 1.50 4.58
N ILE A 52 5.87 1.54 3.44
CA ILE A 52 5.87 0.46 2.45
C ILE A 52 6.39 1.02 1.12
N ASN A 53 7.14 0.22 0.39
CA ASN A 53 7.75 0.63 -0.87
C ASN A 53 6.80 0.43 -2.06
N THR A 54 7.22 0.92 -3.22
CA THR A 54 6.47 0.85 -4.48
C THR A 54 6.09 -0.58 -4.86
N ASP A 55 7.03 -1.53 -4.82
CA ASP A 55 6.78 -2.94 -5.18
C ASP A 55 5.73 -3.58 -4.26
N GLN A 56 5.79 -3.29 -2.96
CA GLN A 56 4.84 -3.79 -1.97
C GLN A 56 3.44 -3.23 -2.22
N PHE A 57 3.34 -1.92 -2.47
CA PHE A 57 2.05 -1.27 -2.72
C PHE A 57 1.43 -1.73 -4.04
N GLU A 58 2.25 -1.83 -5.09
CA GLU A 58 1.85 -2.38 -6.39
C GLU A 58 1.38 -3.84 -6.26
N LEU A 59 2.09 -4.68 -5.51
CA LEU A 59 1.70 -6.07 -5.28
C LEU A 59 0.32 -6.17 -4.61
N TYR A 60 0.07 -5.31 -3.62
CA TYR A 60 -1.23 -5.22 -2.95
C TYR A 60 -2.33 -4.85 -3.94
N LEU A 61 -2.15 -3.79 -4.74
CA LEU A 61 -3.14 -3.35 -5.73
C LEU A 61 -3.37 -4.40 -6.82
N GLY A 62 -2.29 -4.92 -7.41
CA GLY A 62 -2.37 -5.91 -8.49
C GLY A 62 -3.04 -7.22 -8.06
N ARG A 63 -2.78 -7.70 -6.83
CA ARG A 63 -3.49 -8.88 -6.29
C ARG A 63 -4.96 -8.57 -5.99
N THR A 64 -5.26 -7.36 -5.53
CA THR A 64 -6.65 -6.94 -5.29
C THR A 64 -7.43 -6.87 -6.60
N TYR A 65 -6.84 -6.30 -7.66
CA TYR A 65 -7.39 -6.31 -9.02
C TYR A 65 -7.65 -7.73 -9.50
N LYS A 66 -6.67 -8.64 -9.35
CA LYS A 66 -6.83 -10.03 -9.77
C LYS A 66 -7.98 -10.74 -9.04
N LEU A 67 -8.17 -10.46 -7.76
CA LEU A 67 -9.27 -11.05 -6.99
C LEU A 67 -10.63 -10.49 -7.43
N GLU A 68 -10.72 -9.19 -7.73
CA GLU A 68 -11.94 -8.53 -8.19
C GLU A 68 -12.36 -9.00 -9.60
N PHE A 69 -11.41 -9.02 -10.54
CA PHE A 69 -11.69 -9.18 -11.97
C PHE A 69 -11.26 -10.53 -12.55
N GLY A 70 -10.68 -11.41 -11.74
CA GLY A 70 -10.25 -12.76 -12.14
C GLY A 70 -8.99 -12.82 -13.02
N THR A 71 -8.45 -11.69 -13.47
CA THR A 71 -7.27 -11.61 -14.35
C THR A 71 -6.21 -10.70 -13.74
N TYR A 72 -4.93 -11.00 -13.98
CA TYR A 72 -3.87 -10.10 -13.53
C TYR A 72 -3.84 -8.87 -14.48
N PRO A 73 -3.66 -7.65 -13.95
CA PRO A 73 -3.70 -6.44 -14.77
C PRO A 73 -2.66 -6.50 -15.89
N TYR A 74 -3.12 -6.29 -17.13
CA TYR A 74 -2.32 -6.22 -18.35
C TYR A 74 -2.58 -4.87 -19.04
N GLY A 75 -1.56 -4.23 -19.62
CA GLY A 75 -1.72 -2.95 -20.31
C GLY A 75 -0.44 -2.11 -20.40
N GLU A 76 -0.50 -1.01 -21.16
CA GLU A 76 0.58 0.00 -21.29
C GLU A 76 0.99 0.56 -19.92
N GLY A 77 2.25 0.99 -19.78
CA GLY A 77 2.82 1.42 -18.48
C GLY A 77 3.33 0.27 -17.59
N ALA A 78 3.44 -0.96 -18.10
CA ALA A 78 3.94 -2.12 -17.35
C ALA A 78 5.37 -1.94 -16.78
N TYR A 79 6.10 -0.92 -17.26
CA TYR A 79 7.47 -0.60 -16.85
C TYR A 79 7.58 0.67 -15.98
N ASP A 80 6.51 1.47 -15.85
CA ASP A 80 6.46 2.61 -14.91
C ASP A 80 5.55 2.25 -13.71
N PRO A 81 6.13 2.04 -12.52
CA PRO A 81 5.35 1.68 -11.34
C PRO A 81 4.30 2.72 -10.92
N ASN A 82 4.55 4.01 -11.14
CA ASN A 82 3.63 5.08 -10.76
C ASN A 82 2.41 5.13 -11.68
N GLU A 83 2.62 5.00 -12.99
CA GLU A 83 1.51 4.88 -13.95
C GLU A 83 0.64 3.67 -13.63
N LYS A 84 1.28 2.52 -13.36
CA LYS A 84 0.58 1.28 -12.99
C LYS A 84 -0.21 1.43 -11.70
N ILE A 85 0.36 2.03 -10.65
CA ILE A 85 -0.33 2.28 -9.38
C ILE A 85 -1.56 3.18 -9.62
N ASN A 86 -1.41 4.28 -10.36
CA ASN A 86 -2.51 5.21 -10.62
C ASN A 86 -3.65 4.54 -11.39
N ARG A 87 -3.33 3.77 -12.43
CA ARG A 87 -4.32 2.99 -13.18
C ARG A 87 -5.06 2.00 -12.28
N LEU A 88 -4.34 1.24 -11.44
CA LEU A 88 -4.96 0.27 -10.54
C LEU A 88 -5.88 0.92 -9.50
N ILE A 89 -5.52 2.10 -8.97
CA ILE A 89 -6.37 2.88 -8.06
C ILE A 89 -7.67 3.30 -8.75
N GLU A 90 -7.59 3.70 -10.01
CA GLU A 90 -8.76 4.08 -10.82
C GLU A 90 -9.66 2.89 -11.13
N GLU A 91 -9.09 1.81 -11.65
CA GLU A 91 -9.84 0.60 -12.03
C GLU A 91 -10.50 -0.10 -10.83
N LEU A 92 -9.85 -0.06 -9.67
CA LEU A 92 -10.41 -0.59 -8.41
C LEU A 92 -11.40 0.37 -7.73
N ASN A 93 -11.62 1.56 -8.29
CA ASN A 93 -12.46 2.62 -7.74
C ASN A 93 -12.10 2.99 -6.29
N LEU A 94 -10.80 3.19 -6.05
CA LEU A 94 -10.25 3.46 -4.71
C LEU A 94 -10.07 4.96 -4.41
N LYS A 95 -10.31 5.84 -5.39
CA LYS A 95 -10.30 7.29 -5.17
C LYS A 95 -11.43 7.68 -4.20
N LYS A 96 -11.09 8.33 -3.09
CA LYS A 96 -12.01 9.09 -2.24
C LYS A 96 -11.52 10.53 -2.14
#